data_AF-A0A395D3N3-F1
#
_entry.id   AF-A0A395D3N3-F1
#
_cell.length_a   1.000
_cell.length_b   1.000
_cell.length_c   1.000
_cell.angle_alpha   90.00
_cell.angle_beta   90.00
_cell.angle_gamma   90.00
#
_symmetry.space_group_name_H-M   'P 1'
#
loop_
_entity.id
_entity.type
_entity.pdbx_description
1 polymer ?
#
loop_
_entity_poly.entity_id
_entity_poly.type
_entity_poly.pdbx_seq_one_letter_code
_entity_poly.pdbx_strand_id
1 'polypeptide(L)'
;MSRSLDAPASAPGGARPIGRRIRDAVNGVDFNRFRFWLQIAFFALLVYGGFVGVDIGGRLPTFSCVYNSEGRGGLCYLAPLQHQFAQPWPKLFGEASVAVLTGFFAFFLWFIVLNKGWCGFVCPLGTIQDWITAARRRTGVRFSRYSQTQFESLSWIKYVLLALMFVIPLGIGGGYITHEMSAPYC
;
A
#
# COMPACT_ATOMS: atom_id res chain seq x y z
N MET A 1 15.51 57.42 -13.83
CA MET A 1 16.56 56.42 -14.12
C MET A 1 15.91 55.07 -14.29
N SER A 2 15.54 54.80 -15.54
CA SER A 2 14.98 53.56 -16.05
C SER A 2 16.09 52.54 -16.28
N ARG A 3 15.92 51.30 -15.81
CA ARG A 3 16.62 50.13 -16.35
C ARG A 3 15.59 49.05 -16.64
N SER A 4 15.32 48.90 -17.94
CA SER A 4 14.76 47.70 -18.53
C SER A 4 15.67 46.52 -18.20
N LEU A 5 15.10 45.50 -17.57
CA LEU A 5 15.70 44.17 -17.56
C LEU A 5 15.19 43.48 -18.82
N ASP A 6 16.08 43.41 -19.80
CA ASP A 6 15.86 42.77 -21.08
C ASP A 6 15.52 41.29 -20.92
N ALA A 7 14.38 40.90 -21.46
CA ALA A 7 14.06 39.51 -21.75
C ALA A 7 14.91 39.05 -22.95
N PRO A 8 15.63 37.91 -22.88
CA PRO A 8 16.24 37.37 -24.09
C PRO A 8 15.17 36.74 -24.98
N ALA A 9 15.09 37.26 -26.19
CA ALA A 9 14.24 36.83 -27.29
C ALA A 9 14.36 35.32 -27.57
N SER A 10 13.23 34.64 -27.69
CA SER A 10 13.13 33.27 -28.18
C SER A 10 13.40 33.21 -29.68
N ALA A 11 14.58 32.71 -30.07
CA ALA A 11 14.89 32.36 -31.45
C ALA A 11 14.10 31.11 -31.90
N PRO A 12 13.41 31.14 -33.06
CA PRO A 12 12.74 29.98 -33.63
C PRO A 12 13.74 29.17 -34.49
N GLY A 13 13.89 27.87 -34.23
CA GLY A 13 14.55 26.96 -35.19
C GLY A 13 15.67 26.05 -34.67
N GLY A 14 16.04 26.10 -33.39
CA GLY A 14 17.03 25.18 -32.83
C GLY A 14 16.44 23.82 -32.45
N ALA A 15 16.92 22.72 -33.03
CA ALA A 15 16.59 21.37 -32.59
C ALA A 15 16.86 21.22 -31.08
N ARG A 16 15.78 21.23 -30.27
CA ARG A 16 15.88 21.13 -28.81
C ARG A 16 16.72 19.90 -28.44
N PRO A 17 17.70 20.01 -27.51
CA PRO A 17 18.52 18.87 -27.10
C PRO A 17 17.63 17.73 -26.62
N ILE A 18 17.97 16.49 -26.98
CA ILE A 18 17.17 15.27 -26.73
C ILE A 18 16.71 15.20 -25.26
N GLY A 19 17.59 15.52 -24.31
CA GLY A 19 17.24 15.54 -22.88
C GLY A 19 16.14 16.55 -22.50
N ARG A 20 16.02 17.67 -23.23
CA ARG A 20 14.96 18.68 -23.02
C ARG A 20 13.65 18.25 -23.69
N ARG A 21 13.71 17.58 -24.85
CA ARG A 21 12.54 16.95 -25.50
C ARG A 21 11.94 15.82 -24.65
N ILE A 22 12.78 14.97 -24.08
CA ILE A 22 12.32 13.90 -23.17
C ILE A 22 11.70 14.51 -21.91
N ARG A 23 12.31 15.56 -21.36
CA ARG A 23 11.78 16.26 -20.18
C ARG A 23 10.44 16.95 -20.48
N ASP A 24 10.30 17.60 -21.64
CA ASP A 24 9.05 18.21 -22.09
C ASP A 24 7.97 17.14 -22.37
N ALA A 25 8.34 15.99 -22.94
CA ALA A 25 7.42 14.87 -23.16
C ALA A 25 6.95 14.22 -21.86
N VAL A 26 7.85 14.02 -20.89
CA VAL A 26 7.51 13.49 -19.56
C VAL A 26 6.68 14.49 -18.76
N ASN A 27 6.96 15.79 -18.86
CA ASN A 27 6.17 16.85 -18.22
C ASN A 27 4.78 17.02 -18.84
N GLY A 28 4.58 16.60 -20.09
CA GLY A 28 3.28 16.57 -20.75
C GLY A 28 2.40 15.39 -20.35
N VAL A 29 2.95 14.39 -19.65
CA VAL A 29 2.18 13.26 -19.13
C VAL A 29 1.49 13.69 -17.84
N ASP A 30 0.16 13.65 -17.86
CA ASP A 30 -0.68 13.86 -16.69
C ASP A 30 -0.46 12.72 -15.67
N PHE A 31 0.51 12.90 -14.77
CA PHE A 31 0.91 11.92 -13.75
C PHE A 31 -0.29 11.39 -12.94
N ASN A 32 -1.26 12.25 -12.65
CA ASN A 32 -2.47 11.86 -11.93
C ASN A 32 -3.34 10.89 -12.73
N ARG A 33 -3.44 11.08 -14.05
CA ARG A 33 -4.24 10.22 -14.93
C ARG A 33 -3.54 8.89 -15.16
N PHE A 34 -2.22 8.91 -15.34
CA PHE A 34 -1.39 7.70 -15.41
C PHE A 34 -1.54 6.86 -14.14
N ARG A 35 -1.39 7.48 -12.96
CA ARG A 35 -1.56 6.82 -11.67
C ARG A 35 -2.93 6.17 -11.52
N PHE A 36 -4.00 6.89 -11.86
CA PHE A 36 -5.37 6.38 -11.74
C PHE A 36 -5.59 5.12 -12.59
N TRP A 37 -5.16 5.14 -13.85
CA TRP A 37 -5.28 3.98 -14.73
C TRP A 37 -4.45 2.79 -14.25
N LEU A 38 -3.23 3.07 -13.79
CA LEU A 38 -2.32 2.05 -13.25
C LEU A 38 -2.90 1.43 -11.98
N GLN A 39 -3.47 2.24 -11.07
CA GLN A 39 -4.16 1.77 -9.87
C GLN A 39 -5.35 0.85 -10.21
N ILE A 40 -6.19 1.23 -11.18
CA ILE A 40 -7.31 0.39 -11.64
C ILE A 40 -6.79 -0.94 -12.20
N ALA A 41 -5.76 -0.90 -13.04
CA ALA A 41 -5.20 -2.09 -13.65
C ALA A 41 -4.66 -3.07 -12.59
N PHE A 42 -3.87 -2.57 -11.63
CA PHE A 42 -3.36 -3.40 -10.53
C PHE A 42 -4.43 -3.83 -9.54
N PHE A 43 -5.44 -3.00 -9.28
CA PHE A 43 -6.59 -3.38 -8.46
C PHE A 43 -7.33 -4.57 -9.09
N ALA A 44 -7.65 -4.48 -10.39
CA ALA A 44 -8.28 -5.56 -11.13
C ALA A 44 -7.38 -6.81 -11.15
N LEU A 45 -6.09 -6.65 -11.40
CA LEU A 45 -5.14 -7.77 -11.43
C LEU A 45 -4.97 -8.45 -10.07
N LEU A 46 -4.82 -7.71 -8.98
CA LEU A 46 -4.55 -8.28 -7.66
C LEU A 46 -5.81 -8.79 -6.95
N VAL A 47 -6.96 -8.16 -7.19
CA VAL A 47 -8.24 -8.55 -6.55
C VAL A 47 -9.02 -9.56 -7.40
N TYR A 48 -8.95 -9.46 -8.73
CA TYR A 48 -9.72 -10.26 -9.68
C TYR A 48 -8.85 -11.09 -10.67
N GLY A 49 -7.51 -11.03 -10.57
CA GLY A 49 -6.62 -11.76 -11.50
C GLY A 49 -6.75 -13.27 -11.46
N GLY A 50 -7.26 -13.85 -10.37
CA GLY A 50 -7.54 -15.28 -10.25
C GLY A 50 -8.59 -15.77 -11.25
N PHE A 51 -9.58 -14.93 -11.60
CA PHE A 51 -10.55 -15.24 -12.66
C PHE A 51 -9.91 -15.40 -14.05
N VAL A 52 -8.73 -14.80 -14.25
CA VAL A 52 -7.95 -14.87 -15.50
C VAL A 52 -6.81 -15.90 -15.39
N GLY A 53 -6.73 -16.64 -14.27
CA GLY A 53 -5.70 -17.63 -13.99
C GLY A 53 -4.33 -17.04 -13.58
N VAL A 54 -4.29 -15.76 -13.18
CA VAL A 54 -3.05 -15.09 -12.77
C VAL A 54 -2.96 -15.07 -11.25
N ASP A 55 -2.00 -15.83 -10.69
CA ASP A 55 -1.63 -15.77 -9.27
C ASP A 55 -0.19 -15.27 -9.13
N ILE A 56 -0.03 -14.05 -8.63
CA ILE A 56 1.27 -13.38 -8.41
C ILE A 56 1.91 -13.82 -7.08
N GLY A 57 1.29 -14.79 -6.38
CA GLY A 57 1.83 -15.46 -5.22
C GLY A 57 1.62 -14.72 -3.90
N GLY A 58 1.92 -15.41 -2.80
CA GLY A 58 1.65 -14.92 -1.44
C GLY A 58 2.76 -14.14 -0.74
N ARG A 59 3.81 -13.75 -1.47
CA ARG A 59 4.99 -13.06 -0.90
C ARG A 59 5.02 -11.56 -1.16
N LEU A 60 4.12 -11.07 -2.02
CA LEU A 60 4.00 -9.64 -2.26
C LEU A 60 3.29 -8.96 -1.09
N PRO A 61 3.67 -7.72 -0.74
CA PRO A 61 2.99 -6.93 0.28
C PRO A 61 1.66 -6.38 -0.29
N THR A 62 0.73 -7.29 -0.56
CA THR A 62 -0.62 -6.98 -1.04
C THR A 62 -1.63 -7.17 0.08
N PHE A 63 -2.70 -6.39 0.04
CA PHE A 63 -3.83 -6.45 1.00
C PHE A 63 -5.11 -6.81 0.25
N SER A 64 -5.17 -8.06 -0.23
CA SER A 64 -6.29 -8.64 -0.98
C SER A 64 -6.93 -9.77 -0.17
N CYS A 65 -8.26 -9.86 -0.19
CA CYS A 65 -9.01 -10.79 0.66
C CYS A 65 -8.53 -12.25 0.53
N VAL A 66 -8.34 -12.92 1.67
CA VAL A 66 -7.86 -14.31 1.70
C VAL A 66 -8.95 -15.32 1.32
N TYR A 67 -10.21 -14.99 1.60
CA TYR A 67 -11.38 -15.85 1.39
C TYR A 67 -11.85 -15.92 -0.07
N ASN A 68 -11.46 -14.96 -0.91
CA ASN A 68 -11.73 -15.01 -2.35
C ASN A 68 -10.62 -15.81 -3.06
N SER A 69 -10.51 -17.10 -2.75
CA SER A 69 -9.42 -17.95 -3.26
C SER A 69 -9.47 -18.15 -4.77
N GLU A 70 -10.65 -18.08 -5.39
CA GLU A 70 -10.83 -18.29 -6.83
C GLU A 70 -10.56 -17.01 -7.64
N GLY A 71 -10.91 -15.85 -7.10
CA GLY A 71 -10.81 -14.58 -7.83
C GLY A 71 -9.52 -13.80 -7.62
N ARG A 72 -8.77 -14.02 -6.53
CA ARG A 72 -7.62 -13.18 -6.18
C ARG A 72 -6.39 -13.46 -7.05
N GLY A 73 -5.66 -12.40 -7.39
CA GLY A 73 -4.34 -12.51 -8.03
C GLY A 73 -3.17 -12.30 -7.07
N GLY A 74 -3.41 -11.92 -5.82
CA GLY A 74 -2.39 -11.85 -4.77
C GLY A 74 -2.97 -12.21 -3.41
N LEU A 75 -2.11 -12.62 -2.47
CA LEU A 75 -2.50 -12.95 -1.10
C LEU A 75 -2.38 -11.73 -0.18
N CYS A 76 -3.26 -11.59 0.82
CA CYS A 76 -3.02 -10.66 1.93
C CYS A 76 -1.77 -11.12 2.71
N TYR A 77 -0.70 -10.32 2.71
CA TYR A 77 0.51 -10.66 3.49
C TYR A 77 0.24 -10.79 4.99
N LEU A 78 -0.77 -10.07 5.51
CA LEU A 78 -1.12 -10.10 6.92
C LEU A 78 -1.75 -11.43 7.36
N ALA A 79 -2.48 -12.12 6.48
CA ALA A 79 -3.14 -13.38 6.78
C ALA A 79 -2.17 -14.52 7.20
N PRO A 80 -1.13 -14.87 6.42
CA PRO A 80 -0.17 -15.89 6.82
C PRO A 80 0.60 -15.46 8.06
N LEU A 81 0.88 -14.16 8.24
CA LEU A 81 1.55 -13.65 9.43
C LEU A 81 0.71 -13.92 10.69
N GLN A 82 -0.57 -13.53 10.67
CA GLN A 82 -1.50 -13.77 11.78
C GLN A 82 -1.70 -15.26 12.06
N HIS A 83 -1.79 -16.07 11.01
CA HIS A 83 -1.89 -17.52 11.15
C HIS A 83 -0.66 -18.11 11.85
N GLN A 84 0.56 -17.64 11.53
CA GLN A 84 1.77 -18.09 12.23
C GLN A 84 1.77 -17.66 13.70
N PHE A 85 1.37 -16.43 14.03
CA PHE A 85 1.29 -15.95 15.42
C PHE A 85 0.21 -16.65 16.25
N ALA A 86 -0.86 -17.15 15.62
CA ALA A 86 -1.91 -17.92 16.28
C ALA A 86 -1.53 -19.39 16.54
N GLN A 87 -0.35 -19.85 16.08
CA GLN A 87 0.12 -21.19 16.37
C GLN A 87 0.48 -21.34 17.86
N PRO A 88 0.39 -22.56 18.43
CA PRO A 88 0.81 -22.83 19.79
C PRO A 88 2.24 -22.36 20.05
N TRP A 89 2.51 -21.75 21.21
CA TRP A 89 3.83 -21.20 21.55
C TRP A 89 5.02 -22.15 21.31
N PRO A 90 4.93 -23.47 21.61
CA PRO A 90 6.02 -24.40 21.31
C PRO A 90 6.35 -24.50 19.80
N LYS A 91 5.34 -24.38 18.94
CA LYS A 91 5.53 -24.36 17.47
C LYS A 91 5.99 -22.99 16.99
N LEU A 92 5.46 -21.90 17.60
CA LEU A 92 5.83 -20.52 17.28
C LEU A 92 7.33 -20.28 17.48
N PHE A 93 7.90 -20.71 18.61
CA PHE A 93 9.33 -20.57 18.91
C PHE A 93 10.21 -21.68 18.31
N GLY A 94 9.62 -22.61 17.57
CA GLY A 94 10.31 -23.67 16.83
C GLY A 94 10.25 -23.43 15.32
N GLU A 95 9.58 -24.32 14.60
CA GLU A 95 9.52 -24.31 13.12
C GLU A 95 8.82 -23.08 12.54
N ALA A 96 7.78 -22.56 13.21
CA ALA A 96 7.05 -21.39 12.72
C ALA A 96 7.88 -20.09 12.84
N SER A 97 8.88 -20.04 13.74
CA SER A 97 9.76 -18.87 13.87
C SER A 97 10.53 -18.60 12.57
N VAL A 98 10.96 -19.66 11.88
CA VAL A 98 11.67 -19.58 10.59
C VAL A 98 10.74 -19.02 9.52
N ALA A 99 9.48 -19.46 9.50
CA ALA A 99 8.47 -18.96 8.56
C ALA A 99 8.14 -17.48 8.81
N VAL A 100 8.01 -17.07 10.08
CA VAL A 100 7.79 -15.65 10.46
C VAL A 100 8.99 -14.79 10.07
N LEU A 101 10.21 -15.21 10.40
CA LEU A 101 11.43 -14.46 10.07
C LEU A 101 11.64 -14.36 8.56
N THR A 102 11.42 -15.44 7.82
CA THR A 102 11.52 -15.46 6.36
C THR A 102 10.44 -14.59 5.72
N GLY A 103 9.21 -14.64 6.23
CA GLY A 103 8.12 -13.77 5.79
C GLY A 103 8.43 -12.30 6.03
N PHE A 104 8.87 -11.96 7.24
CA PHE A 104 9.25 -10.58 7.61
C PHE A 104 10.42 -10.07 6.76
N PHE A 105 11.44 -10.90 6.53
CA PHE A 105 12.57 -10.55 5.66
C PHE A 105 12.12 -10.33 4.22
N ALA A 106 11.28 -11.21 3.67
CA ALA A 106 10.72 -11.04 2.34
C ALA A 106 9.89 -9.75 2.24
N PHE A 107 9.03 -9.48 3.22
CA PHE A 107 8.26 -8.24 3.29
C PHE A 107 9.16 -7.02 3.38
N PHE A 108 10.22 -7.05 4.18
CA PHE A 108 11.16 -5.96 4.34
C PHE A 108 11.95 -5.68 3.05
N LEU A 109 12.42 -6.74 2.38
CA LEU A 109 13.06 -6.63 1.07
C LEU A 109 12.09 -6.03 0.03
N TRP A 110 10.88 -6.55 -0.04
CA TRP A 110 9.84 -6.00 -0.89
C TRP A 110 9.54 -4.55 -0.51
N PHE A 111 9.46 -4.20 0.77
CA PHE A 111 9.24 -2.83 1.22
C PHE A 111 10.35 -1.87 0.78
N ILE A 112 11.62 -2.30 0.80
CA ILE A 112 12.75 -1.51 0.28
C ILE A 112 12.63 -1.34 -1.23
N VAL A 113 12.37 -2.42 -1.97
CA VAL A 113 12.29 -2.41 -3.44
C VAL A 113 11.09 -1.58 -3.93
N LEU A 114 9.95 -1.72 -3.26
CA LEU A 114 8.66 -1.17 -3.67
C LEU A 114 8.42 0.25 -3.14
N ASN A 115 9.09 0.61 -2.03
CA ASN A 115 9.06 1.91 -1.37
C ASN A 115 7.62 2.45 -1.18
N LYS A 116 7.45 3.73 -0.86
CA LYS A 116 6.14 4.41 -0.79
C LYS A 116 5.37 4.39 -2.12
N GLY A 117 6.05 4.10 -3.24
CA GLY A 117 5.44 4.02 -4.57
C GLY A 117 4.39 2.92 -4.65
N TRP A 118 4.69 1.71 -4.16
CA TRP A 118 3.75 0.59 -4.27
C TRP A 118 2.41 0.83 -3.59
N CYS A 119 2.41 1.38 -2.38
CA CYS A 119 1.17 1.74 -1.69
C CYS A 119 0.34 2.74 -2.49
N GLY A 120 0.98 3.66 -3.22
CA GLY A 120 0.29 4.68 -4.03
C GLY A 120 -0.05 4.26 -5.46
N PHE A 121 0.52 3.19 -6.00
CA PHE A 121 0.37 2.80 -7.40
C PHE A 121 -0.22 1.39 -7.58
N VAL A 122 0.17 0.42 -6.77
CA VAL A 122 -0.11 -1.01 -7.00
C VAL A 122 -1.01 -1.61 -5.91
N CYS A 123 -0.89 -1.15 -4.67
CA CYS A 123 -1.63 -1.74 -3.55
C CYS A 123 -3.15 -1.49 -3.66
N PRO A 124 -3.99 -2.54 -3.55
CA PRO A 124 -5.44 -2.37 -3.63
C PRO A 124 -6.00 -1.53 -2.48
N LEU A 125 -5.45 -1.67 -1.26
CA LEU A 125 -5.84 -0.86 -0.12
C LEU A 125 -5.56 0.63 -0.33
N GLY A 126 -4.40 0.97 -0.89
CA GLY A 126 -4.05 2.36 -1.21
C GLY A 126 -4.97 2.95 -2.28
N THR A 127 -5.32 2.15 -3.29
CA THR A 127 -6.28 2.53 -4.33
C THR A 127 -7.66 2.87 -3.72
N ILE A 128 -8.16 2.04 -2.81
CA ILE A 128 -9.41 2.29 -2.09
C ILE A 128 -9.33 3.59 -1.26
N GLN A 129 -8.24 3.80 -0.51
CA GLN A 129 -8.05 5.02 0.29
C GLN A 129 -8.07 6.29 -0.58
N ASP A 130 -7.45 6.23 -1.76
CA ASP A 130 -7.46 7.33 -2.72
C ASP A 130 -8.86 7.59 -3.29
N TRP A 131 -9.61 6.53 -3.60
CA TRP A 131 -10.98 6.67 -4.10
C TRP A 131 -11.92 7.24 -3.05
N ILE A 132 -11.80 6.81 -1.79
CA ILE A 132 -12.53 7.40 -0.65
C ILE A 132 -12.18 8.88 -0.52
N THR A 133 -10.90 9.24 -0.63
CA THR A 133 -10.45 10.63 -0.58
C THR A 133 -11.00 11.46 -1.75
N ALA A 134 -11.02 10.90 -2.95
CA ALA A 134 -11.59 11.54 -4.13
C ALA A 134 -13.12 11.71 -4.01
N ALA A 135 -13.82 10.67 -3.55
CA ALA A 135 -15.26 10.70 -3.29
C ALA A 135 -15.60 11.77 -2.24
N ARG A 136 -14.86 11.83 -1.13
CA ARG A 136 -14.99 12.87 -0.11
C ARG A 136 -14.86 14.29 -0.68
N ARG A 137 -13.86 14.51 -1.54
CA ARG A 137 -13.65 15.83 -2.18
C ARG A 137 -14.83 16.21 -3.08
N ARG A 138 -15.42 15.23 -3.78
CA ARG A 138 -16.62 15.44 -4.61
C ARG A 138 -17.87 15.72 -3.80
N THR A 139 -18.02 15.10 -2.62
CA THR A 139 -19.17 15.34 -1.73
C THR A 139 -19.03 16.61 -0.87
N GLY A 140 -17.95 17.38 -1.02
CA GLY A 140 -17.75 18.65 -0.33
C GLY A 140 -17.49 18.53 1.18
N VAL A 141 -17.24 17.33 1.69
CA VAL A 141 -16.93 17.09 3.09
C VAL A 141 -15.56 17.71 3.41
N ARG A 142 -15.55 18.76 4.23
CA ARG A 142 -14.33 19.45 4.63
C ARG A 142 -13.42 18.51 5.42
N PHE A 143 -12.11 18.59 5.18
CA PHE A 143 -11.15 17.93 6.06
C PHE A 143 -11.25 18.55 7.45
N SER A 144 -11.40 17.70 8.48
CA SER A 144 -11.22 18.13 9.86
C SER A 144 -9.78 18.62 10.00
N ARG A 145 -9.61 19.92 10.24
CA ARG A 145 -8.30 20.50 10.52
C ARG A 145 -7.97 20.16 11.96
N TYR A 146 -7.26 19.07 12.16
CA TYR A 146 -6.75 18.70 13.49
C TYR A 146 -5.63 19.66 13.88
N SER A 147 -5.61 20.13 15.12
CA SER A 147 -4.42 20.79 15.68
C SER A 147 -3.27 19.77 15.78
N GLN A 148 -2.02 20.24 15.80
CA GLN A 148 -0.86 19.33 15.92
C GLN A 148 -0.96 18.41 17.14
N THR A 149 -1.48 18.92 18.25
CA THR A 149 -1.73 18.16 19.49
C THR A 149 -2.81 17.08 19.32
N GLN A 150 -3.88 17.35 18.57
CA GLN A 150 -4.91 16.35 18.25
C GLN A 150 -4.38 15.30 17.28
N PHE A 151 -3.53 15.71 16.32
CA PHE A 151 -2.91 14.78 15.38
C PHE A 151 -1.94 13.82 16.07
N GLU A 152 -1.15 14.30 17.03
CA GLU A 152 -0.27 13.45 17.84
C GLU A 152 -1.06 12.42 18.66
N SER A 153 -2.11 12.86 19.35
CA SER A 153 -2.98 11.96 20.12
C SER A 153 -3.69 10.94 19.23
N LEU A 154 -4.22 11.36 18.08
CA LEU A 154 -4.84 10.45 17.13
C LEU A 154 -3.82 9.50 16.49
N SER A 155 -2.57 9.94 16.32
CA SER A 155 -1.52 9.07 15.79
C SER A 155 -1.17 7.92 16.73
N TRP A 156 -1.52 8.00 18.02
CA TRP A 156 -1.40 6.89 18.97
C TRP A 156 -2.30 5.71 18.60
N ILE A 157 -3.49 5.98 18.04
CA ILE A 157 -4.47 4.93 17.70
C ILE A 157 -3.88 3.90 16.73
N LYS A 158 -2.98 4.32 15.84
CA LYS A 158 -2.33 3.43 14.88
C LYS A 158 -1.43 2.41 15.59
N TYR A 159 -0.79 2.81 16.71
CA TYR A 159 0.05 1.93 17.50
C TYR A 159 -0.79 0.99 18.37
N VAL A 160 -1.94 1.46 18.86
CA VAL A 160 -2.90 0.60 19.55
C VAL A 160 -3.43 -0.48 18.61
N LEU A 161 -3.85 -0.11 17.39
CA LEU A 161 -4.30 -1.06 16.38
C LEU A 161 -3.17 -2.02 15.97
N LEU A 162 -1.95 -1.52 15.80
CA LEU A 162 -0.78 -2.35 15.50
C LEU A 162 -0.46 -3.33 16.64
N ALA A 163 -0.52 -2.89 17.89
CA ALA A 163 -0.31 -3.76 19.05
C ALA A 163 -1.40 -4.84 19.11
N LEU A 164 -2.66 -4.45 18.94
CA LEU A 164 -3.80 -5.36 18.96
C LEU A 164 -3.70 -6.44 17.86
N MET A 165 -3.19 -6.07 16.68
CA MET A 165 -2.93 -6.97 15.56
C MET A 165 -1.96 -8.12 15.90
N PHE A 166 -1.01 -7.91 16.83
CA PHE A 166 -0.07 -8.93 17.29
C PHE A 166 -0.54 -9.65 18.56
N VAL A 167 -1.11 -8.90 19.51
CA VAL A 167 -1.54 -9.43 20.82
C VAL A 167 -2.69 -10.43 20.67
N ILE A 168 -3.67 -10.16 19.79
CA ILE A 168 -4.82 -11.07 19.63
C ILE A 168 -4.36 -12.43 19.11
N PRO A 169 -3.64 -12.56 17.97
CA PRO A 169 -3.13 -13.85 17.51
C PRO A 169 -2.25 -14.55 18.55
N LEU A 170 -1.36 -13.81 19.24
CA LEU A 170 -0.48 -14.39 20.25
C LEU A 170 -1.24 -14.93 21.47
N GLY A 171 -2.34 -14.27 21.86
CA GLY A 171 -3.24 -14.72 22.91
C GLY A 171 -4.00 -16.00 22.54
N ILE A 172 -4.35 -16.16 21.25
CA ILE A 172 -4.90 -17.41 20.71
C ILE A 172 -3.86 -18.53 20.77
N GLY A 173 -2.63 -18.26 20.33
CA GLY A 173 -1.52 -19.22 20.40
C GLY A 173 -1.13 -19.63 21.83
N GLY A 174 -1.45 -18.80 22.83
CA GLY A 174 -1.26 -19.08 24.25
C GLY A 174 -2.45 -19.75 24.94
N GLY A 175 -3.56 -19.97 24.23
CA GLY A 175 -4.79 -20.57 24.78
C GLY A 175 -5.64 -19.64 25.64
N TYR A 176 -5.36 -18.34 25.65
CA TYR A 176 -6.12 -17.34 26.42
C TYR A 176 -7.38 -16.82 25.69
N ILE A 177 -7.44 -16.99 24.36
CA ILE A 177 -8.52 -16.48 23.48
C ILE A 177 -8.98 -17.64 22.59
N THR A 178 -10.30 -17.74 22.35
CA THR A 178 -10.89 -18.78 21.49
C THR A 178 -10.47 -18.63 20.03
N HIS A 179 -10.26 -19.76 19.35
CA HIS A 179 -9.85 -19.80 17.93
C HIS A 179 -10.87 -19.20 16.95
N GLU A 180 -12.11 -18.95 17.39
CA GLU A 180 -13.15 -18.21 16.66
C GLU A 180 -12.69 -16.79 16.29
N MET A 181 -11.77 -16.21 17.06
CA MET A 181 -11.19 -14.88 16.84
C MET A 181 -9.90 -14.92 15.99
N SER A 182 -9.58 -16.03 15.32
CA SER A 182 -8.27 -16.22 14.64
C SER A 182 -8.06 -15.39 13.37
N ALA A 183 -9.12 -14.78 12.83
CA ALA A 183 -9.06 -13.86 11.69
C ALA A 183 -9.76 -12.52 11.99
N PRO A 184 -9.41 -11.76 13.05
CA PRO A 184 -10.11 -10.52 13.37
C PRO A 184 -9.83 -9.40 12.35
N TYR A 185 -8.83 -9.59 11.48
CA TYR A 185 -8.32 -8.57 10.55
C TYR A 185 -8.21 -9.06 9.11
N CYS A 186 -8.76 -10.24 8.79
CA CYS A 186 -8.78 -10.82 7.45
C CYS A 186 -10.20 -11.17 7.03
#